data_AF-A0AA51REN9-F1
#
_entry.id   AF-A0AA51REN9-F1
#
_cell.length_a   1.000
_cell.length_b   1.000
_cell.length_c   1.000
_cell.angle_alpha   90.00
_cell.angle_beta   90.00
_cell.angle_gamma   90.00
#
_symmetry.space_group_name_H-M   'P 1'
#
loop_
_entity.id
_entity.type
_entity.pdbx_description
1 polymer ?
#
loop_
_entity_poly.entity_id
_entity_poly.type
_entity_poly.pdbx_seq_one_letter_code
_entity_poly.pdbx_strand_id
1 'polypeptide(L)'
;MKSLLLDSPLKIFLLDAIGAIITALILGIVFTTFQEYIGMPREILISLSLIAVVFCIYSFSCFFMLKRNWKPFLKAIAIANLLYCVATTVLIIALSHQLTIVGLLYFMGEIIVIGFLVYFEFLVLNRIKNS
;
A
#
# COMPACT_ATOMS: atom_id res chain seq x y z
N MET A 1 -10.67 -13.99 9.06
CA MET A 1 -10.37 -13.02 7.99
C MET A 1 -10.84 -13.48 6.60
N LYS A 2 -10.56 -14.72 6.19
CA LYS A 2 -10.94 -15.25 4.86
C LYS A 2 -12.45 -15.18 4.54
N SER A 3 -13.33 -15.53 5.48
CA SER A 3 -14.80 -15.47 5.27
C SER A 3 -15.32 -14.03 5.14
N LEU A 4 -14.90 -13.13 6.04
CA LEU A 4 -15.37 -11.74 6.10
C LEU A 4 -15.09 -10.91 4.83
N LEU A 5 -13.99 -11.22 4.12
CA LEU A 5 -13.58 -10.50 2.90
C LEU A 5 -14.25 -11.05 1.63
N LEU A 6 -14.70 -12.30 1.65
CA LEU A 6 -15.40 -12.93 0.52
C LEU A 6 -16.87 -12.50 0.45
N ASP A 7 -17.49 -12.26 1.61
CA ASP A 7 -18.89 -11.85 1.69
C ASP A 7 -19.11 -10.36 1.39
N SER A 8 -18.04 -9.56 1.36
CA SER A 8 -18.12 -8.11 1.15
C SER A 8 -16.83 -7.56 0.52
N PRO A 9 -16.66 -7.69 -0.81
CA PRO A 9 -15.44 -7.27 -1.50
C PRO A 9 -15.12 -5.78 -1.32
N LEU A 10 -16.11 -4.95 -1.01
CA LEU A 10 -15.91 -3.53 -0.69
C LEU A 10 -15.06 -3.32 0.57
N LYS A 11 -15.10 -4.23 1.56
CA LYS A 11 -14.30 -4.12 2.79
C LYS A 11 -12.79 -4.18 2.51
N ILE A 12 -12.37 -4.74 1.38
CA ILE A 12 -10.95 -4.76 0.98
C ILE A 12 -10.47 -3.34 0.65
N PHE A 13 -11.29 -2.53 -0.04
CA PHE A 13 -10.93 -1.12 -0.29
C PHE A 13 -10.82 -0.32 1.01
N LEU A 14 -11.67 -0.62 2.01
CA LEU A 14 -11.55 0.04 3.31
C LEU A 14 -10.25 -0.37 4.04
N LEU A 15 -9.89 -1.65 3.99
CA LEU A 15 -8.63 -2.15 4.56
C LEU A 15 -7.42 -1.49 3.88
N ASP A 16 -7.41 -1.44 2.55
CA ASP A 16 -6.37 -0.76 1.77
C ASP A 16 -6.29 0.72 2.12
N ALA A 17 -7.42 1.44 2.17
CA ALA A 17 -7.45 2.85 2.54
C ALA A 17 -6.87 3.12 3.93
N ILE A 18 -7.19 2.27 4.93
CA ILE A 18 -6.61 2.38 6.27
C ILE A 18 -5.10 2.15 6.24
N GLY A 19 -4.64 1.13 5.52
CA GLY A 19 -3.22 0.86 5.34
C GLY A 19 -2.49 2.04 4.70
N ALA A 20 -3.07 2.60 3.62
CA ALA A 20 -2.53 3.74 2.90
C ALA A 20 -2.47 5.01 3.77
N ILE A 21 -3.46 5.26 4.64
CA ILE A 21 -3.41 6.36 5.62
C ILE A 21 -2.23 6.16 6.58
N ILE A 22 -2.07 4.95 7.12
CA ILE A 22 -0.99 4.64 8.06
C ILE A 22 0.36 4.87 7.39
N THR A 23 0.56 4.34 6.17
CA THR A 23 1.77 4.57 5.38
C THR A 23 2.00 6.06 5.12
N ALA A 24 0.98 6.81 4.69
CA ALA A 24 1.10 8.23 4.41
C ALA A 24 1.55 9.04 5.65
N LEU A 25 0.97 8.74 6.82
CA LEU A 25 1.31 9.41 8.08
C LEU A 25 2.72 9.05 8.57
N ILE A 26 3.09 7.76 8.52
CA ILE A 26 4.42 7.33 8.94
C ILE A 26 5.47 7.94 8.03
N LEU A 27 5.31 7.84 6.70
CA LEU A 27 6.32 8.35 5.77
C LEU A 27 6.37 9.88 5.76
N GLY A 28 5.20 10.54 5.68
CA GLY A 28 5.10 11.98 5.45
C GLY A 28 5.19 12.87 6.69
N ILE A 29 5.03 12.31 7.89
CA ILE A 29 5.16 13.06 9.15
C ILE A 29 6.28 12.47 9.99
N VAL A 30 6.18 11.19 10.35
CA VAL A 30 7.13 10.58 11.30
C VAL A 30 8.52 10.51 10.69
N PHE A 31 8.66 9.88 9.53
CA PHE A 31 9.97 9.62 8.93
C PHE A 31 10.59 10.87 8.33
N THR A 32 9.79 11.81 7.83
CA THR A 32 10.31 13.13 7.43
C THR A 32 10.85 13.94 8.61
N THR A 33 10.31 13.74 9.82
CA THR A 33 10.77 14.43 11.04
C THR A 33 12.00 13.75 11.64
N PHE A 34 12.02 12.42 11.63
CA PHE A 34 13.10 11.59 12.17
C PHE A 34 14.03 11.03 11.08
N GLN A 35 14.23 11.80 10.00
CA GLN A 35 14.88 11.32 8.78
C GLN A 35 16.29 10.77 9.02
N GLU A 36 17.05 11.40 9.92
CA GLU A 36 18.41 10.97 10.29
C GLU A 36 18.46 9.54 10.84
N TYR A 37 17.39 9.07 11.49
CA TYR A 37 17.30 7.70 12.01
C TYR A 37 16.89 6.67 10.96
N ILE A 38 16.31 7.10 9.84
CA ILE A 38 15.80 6.25 8.76
C ILE A 38 16.80 6.18 7.59
N GLY A 39 17.46 7.30 7.29
CA GLY A 39 18.46 7.41 6.23
C GLY A 39 17.89 7.59 4.81
N MET A 40 16.57 7.45 4.62
CA MET A 40 15.95 7.72 3.31
C MET A 40 15.81 9.24 3.09
N PRO A 41 16.18 9.80 1.92
CA PRO A 41 16.03 11.23 1.64
C PRO A 41 14.59 11.73 1.83
N ARG A 42 14.46 12.92 2.41
CA ARG A 42 13.15 13.53 2.74
C ARG A 42 12.23 13.67 1.53
N GLU A 43 12.77 14.07 0.38
CA GLU A 43 11.99 14.22 -0.87
C GLU A 43 11.38 12.89 -1.35
N ILE A 44 12.08 11.78 -1.11
CA ILE A 44 11.59 10.45 -1.48
C ILE A 44 10.50 10.00 -0.50
N LEU A 45 10.68 10.23 0.79
CA LEU A 45 9.67 9.96 1.81
C LEU A 45 8.36 10.72 1.53
N ILE A 46 8.47 12.00 1.16
CA ILE A 46 7.31 12.83 0.77
C ILE A 46 6.67 12.26 -0.49
N SER A 47 7.46 11.90 -1.50
CA SER A 47 6.93 11.33 -2.76
C SER A 47 6.16 10.03 -2.52
N LEU A 48 6.70 9.11 -1.71
CA LEU A 48 6.02 7.86 -1.34
C LEU A 48 4.76 8.12 -0.50
N SER A 49 4.81 9.07 0.44
CA SER A 49 3.65 9.49 1.21
C SER A 49 2.53 10.06 0.32
N LEU A 50 2.87 10.88 -0.69
CA LEU A 50 1.89 11.41 -1.64
C LEU A 50 1.23 10.29 -2.46
N ILE A 51 1.98 9.27 -2.88
CA ILE A 51 1.41 8.10 -3.56
C ILE A 51 0.44 7.37 -2.62
N ALA A 52 0.80 7.18 -1.36
CA ALA A 52 -0.07 6.57 -0.36
C ALA A 52 -1.35 7.40 -0.12
N VAL A 53 -1.27 8.74 -0.11
CA VAL A 53 -2.46 9.62 -0.05
C VAL A 53 -3.37 9.39 -1.26
N VAL A 54 -2.81 9.29 -2.47
CA VAL A 54 -3.59 9.00 -3.68
C VAL A 54 -4.29 7.63 -3.57
N PHE A 55 -3.59 6.60 -3.09
CA PHE A 55 -4.19 5.27 -2.88
C PHE A 55 -5.31 5.33 -1.84
N CYS A 56 -5.10 6.02 -0.73
CA CYS A 56 -6.14 6.26 0.28
C CYS A 56 -7.38 6.89 -0.34
N ILE A 57 -7.25 8.01 -1.06
CA ILE A 57 -8.38 8.72 -1.68
C ILE A 57 -9.10 7.80 -2.67
N TYR A 58 -8.35 7.10 -3.52
CA TYR A 58 -8.90 6.18 -4.51
C TYR A 58 -9.72 5.06 -3.84
N SER A 59 -9.13 4.39 -2.84
CA SER A 59 -9.76 3.24 -2.17
C SER A 59 -10.94 3.67 -1.31
N PHE A 60 -10.86 4.81 -0.62
CA PHE A 60 -11.99 5.37 0.11
C PHE A 60 -13.14 5.75 -0.83
N SER A 61 -12.84 6.37 -1.98
CA SER A 61 -13.84 6.69 -3.00
C SER A 61 -14.52 5.43 -3.54
N CYS A 62 -13.74 4.39 -3.82
CA CYS A 62 -14.27 3.09 -4.25
C CYS A 62 -15.18 2.48 -3.17
N PHE A 63 -14.79 2.55 -1.90
CA PHE A 63 -15.60 1.99 -0.81
C PHE A 63 -16.99 2.64 -0.71
N PHE A 64 -17.10 3.97 -0.81
CA PHE A 64 -18.38 4.67 -0.66
C PHE A 64 -19.22 4.73 -1.95
N MET A 65 -18.58 4.87 -3.10
CA MET A 65 -19.28 5.17 -4.35
C MET A 65 -19.57 3.92 -5.19
N LEU A 66 -18.80 2.84 -5.01
CA LEU A 66 -18.86 1.68 -5.89
C LEU A 66 -19.90 0.66 -5.41
N LYS A 67 -21.02 0.58 -6.12
CA LYS A 67 -22.12 -0.36 -5.80
C LYS A 67 -22.14 -1.61 -6.68
N ARG A 68 -21.51 -1.56 -7.87
CA ARG A 68 -21.43 -2.65 -8.86
C ARG A 68 -20.08 -2.62 -9.57
N ASN A 69 -19.71 -3.72 -10.23
CA ASN A 69 -18.50 -3.82 -11.06
C ASN A 69 -17.20 -3.43 -10.35
N TRP A 70 -17.03 -3.87 -9.11
CA TRP A 70 -15.86 -3.54 -8.28
C TRP A 70 -14.56 -4.22 -8.71
N LYS A 71 -14.64 -5.32 -9.47
CA LYS A 71 -13.49 -6.13 -9.91
C LYS A 71 -12.39 -5.32 -10.63
N PRO A 72 -12.67 -4.53 -11.68
CA PRO A 72 -11.64 -3.73 -12.35
C PRO A 72 -10.95 -2.73 -11.41
N PHE A 73 -11.70 -2.12 -10.49
CA PHE A 73 -11.16 -1.17 -9.53
C PHE A 73 -10.24 -1.84 -8.52
N LEU A 74 -10.61 -3.04 -8.06
CA LEU A 74 -9.78 -3.83 -7.16
C LEU A 74 -8.51 -4.33 -7.86
N LYS A 75 -8.61 -4.70 -9.14
CA LYS A 75 -7.45 -5.06 -9.96
C LYS A 75 -6.51 -3.87 -10.15
N ALA A 76 -7.04 -2.67 -10.36
CA ALA A 76 -6.23 -1.47 -10.53
C ALA A 76 -5.42 -1.15 -9.27
N ILE A 77 -6.04 -1.16 -8.09
CA ILE A 77 -5.33 -0.90 -6.83
C ILE A 77 -4.31 -2.01 -6.50
N ALA A 78 -4.63 -3.28 -6.77
CA ALA A 78 -3.67 -4.38 -6.58
C ALA A 78 -2.41 -4.23 -7.45
N ILE A 79 -2.58 -3.82 -8.70
CA ILE A 79 -1.45 -3.53 -9.60
C ILE A 79 -0.67 -2.30 -9.10
N ALA A 80 -1.36 -1.25 -8.66
CA ALA A 80 -0.72 -0.05 -8.14
C ALA A 80 0.11 -0.33 -6.87
N ASN A 81 -0.43 -1.10 -5.93
CA ASN A 81 0.27 -1.56 -4.73
C ASN A 81 1.48 -2.44 -5.07
N LEU A 82 1.36 -3.33 -6.06
CA LEU A 82 2.50 -4.12 -6.54
C LEU A 82 3.60 -3.22 -7.13
N LEU A 83 3.23 -2.24 -7.95
CA LEU A 83 4.16 -1.26 -8.52
C LEU A 83 4.82 -0.41 -7.44
N TYR A 84 4.08 -0.01 -6.41
CA TYR A 84 4.62 0.67 -5.24
C TYR A 84 5.67 -0.19 -4.53
N CYS A 85 5.38 -1.46 -4.25
CA CYS A 85 6.37 -2.38 -3.65
C CYS A 85 7.64 -2.54 -4.50
N VAL A 86 7.50 -2.61 -5.83
CA VAL A 86 8.64 -2.66 -6.76
C VAL A 86 9.45 -1.37 -6.69
N ALA A 87 8.79 -0.21 -6.74
CA ALA A 87 9.44 1.08 -6.63
C ALA A 87 10.19 1.23 -5.30
N THR A 88 9.57 0.88 -4.17
CA THR A 88 10.20 0.90 -2.85
C THR A 88 11.41 -0.04 -2.79
N THR A 89 11.31 -1.24 -3.35
CA THR A 89 12.46 -2.17 -3.44
C THR A 89 13.62 -1.55 -4.23
N VAL A 90 13.33 -0.94 -5.38
CA VAL A 90 14.36 -0.27 -6.20
C VAL A 90 15.02 0.86 -5.41
N LEU A 91 14.24 1.65 -4.67
CA LEU A 91 14.75 2.74 -3.83
C LEU A 91 15.66 2.22 -2.71
N ILE A 92 15.28 1.12 -2.04
CA ILE A 92 16.11 0.47 -1.01
C ILE A 92 17.48 0.08 -1.60
N ILE A 93 17.50 -0.54 -2.78
CA ILE A 93 18.75 -0.99 -3.40
C ILE A 93 19.60 0.22 -3.82
N ALA A 94 18.99 1.19 -4.49
CA ALA A 94 19.67 2.38 -5.01
C ALA A 94 20.24 3.28 -3.90
N LEU A 95 19.59 3.31 -2.73
CA LEU A 95 19.96 4.16 -1.59
C LEU A 95 20.47 3.34 -0.40
N SER A 96 20.88 2.10 -0.63
CA SER A 96 21.33 1.16 0.40
C SER A 96 22.50 1.68 1.23
N HIS A 97 23.36 2.53 0.67
CA HIS A 97 24.45 3.18 1.40
C HIS A 97 23.98 4.28 2.38
N GLN A 98 22.83 4.91 2.12
CA GLN A 98 22.29 5.97 2.97
C GLN A 98 21.31 5.42 4.02
N LEU A 99 20.67 4.29 3.71
CA LEU A 99 19.62 3.70 4.53
C LEU A 99 20.18 3.13 5.83
N THR A 100 19.53 3.45 6.95
CA THR A 100 19.87 2.82 8.23
C THR A 100 19.25 1.42 8.32
N ILE A 101 19.70 0.62 9.29
CA ILE A 101 19.09 -0.69 9.59
C ILE A 101 17.61 -0.52 9.97
N VAL A 102 17.26 0.54 10.71
CA VAL A 102 15.88 0.84 11.11
C VAL A 102 15.03 1.15 9.88
N GLY A 103 15.52 2.01 8.98
CA GLY A 103 14.84 2.32 7.73
C GLY A 103 14.65 1.07 6.86
N LEU A 104 15.70 0.27 6.70
CA LEU A 104 15.64 -0.98 5.95
C LEU A 104 14.57 -1.94 6.49
N LEU A 105 14.56 -2.19 7.80
CA LEU A 105 13.58 -3.07 8.43
C LEU A 105 12.14 -2.56 8.24
N TYR A 106 11.93 -1.26 8.35
CA TYR A 106 10.61 -0.67 8.10
C TYR A 106 10.15 -0.90 6.67
N PHE A 107 10.96 -0.53 5.66
CA PHE A 107 10.55 -0.67 4.27
C PHE A 107 10.38 -2.12 3.84
N MET A 108 11.22 -3.03 4.37
CA MET A 108 11.02 -4.47 4.18
C MET A 108 9.69 -4.93 4.80
N GLY A 109 9.36 -4.48 6.01
CA GLY A 109 8.08 -4.76 6.65
C GLY A 109 6.90 -4.22 5.84
N GLU A 110 7.00 -2.98 5.34
CA GLU A 110 5.99 -2.35 4.48
C GLU A 110 5.74 -3.18 3.21
N ILE A 111 6.81 -3.58 2.51
CA ILE A 111 6.71 -4.44 1.31
C ILE A 111 6.03 -5.77 1.63
N ILE A 112 6.34 -6.39 2.77
CA ILE A 112 5.71 -7.65 3.19
C ILE A 112 4.22 -7.45 3.46
N VAL A 113 3.85 -6.42 4.22
CA VAL A 113 2.44 -6.12 4.56
C VAL A 113 1.62 -5.84 3.30
N ILE A 114 2.12 -4.97 2.42
CA ILE A 114 1.45 -4.65 1.16
C ILE A 114 1.44 -5.86 0.22
N GLY A 115 2.52 -6.65 0.18
CA GLY A 115 2.57 -7.90 -0.59
C GLY A 115 1.48 -8.91 -0.16
N PHE A 116 1.24 -9.04 1.15
CA PHE A 116 0.12 -9.84 1.65
C PHE A 116 -1.24 -9.27 1.24
N LEU A 117 -1.42 -7.94 1.29
CA LEU A 117 -2.64 -7.29 0.84
C LEU A 117 -2.92 -7.57 -0.64
N VAL A 118 -1.92 -7.36 -1.50
CA VAL A 118 -1.99 -7.66 -2.95
C VAL A 118 -2.34 -9.12 -3.21
N TYR A 119 -1.75 -10.05 -2.46
CA TYR A 119 -2.11 -11.47 -2.54
C TYR A 119 -3.58 -11.72 -2.22
N PHE A 120 -4.13 -11.09 -1.18
CA PHE A 120 -5.55 -11.20 -0.84
C PHE A 120 -6.47 -10.59 -1.91
N GLU A 121 -6.08 -9.45 -2.49
CA GLU A 121 -6.82 -8.80 -3.58
C GLU A 121 -6.92 -9.71 -4.80
N PHE A 122 -5.81 -10.31 -5.23
CA PHE A 122 -5.82 -11.28 -6.34
C PHE A 122 -6.62 -12.54 -6.01
N LEU A 123 -6.56 -13.03 -4.78
CA LEU A 123 -7.34 -14.18 -4.35
C LEU A 123 -8.86 -13.91 -4.47
N VAL A 124 -9.30 -12.71 -4.08
CA VAL A 124 -10.72 -12.30 -4.19
C VAL A 124 -11.14 -12.12 -5.64
N LEU A 125 -10.29 -11.52 -6.47
CA LEU A 125 -10.52 -11.38 -7.91
C LEU A 125 -10.70 -12.73 -8.61
N ASN A 126 -9.89 -13.72 -8.26
CA ASN A 126 -9.90 -15.04 -8.90
C ASN A 126 -11.06 -15.92 -8.43
N ARG A 127 -11.47 -15.85 -7.15
CA ARG A 127 -12.60 -16.66 -6.64
C ARG A 127 -13.94 -16.27 -7.27
N ILE A 128 -14.21 -14.98 -7.45
CA ILE A 128 -15.51 -14.50 -7.94
C ILE A 128 -15.58 -14.55 -9.48
N LYS A 129 -14.50 -14.91 -10.17
CA LYS A 129 -14.54 -15.22 -11.61
C LYS A 129 -15.09 -16.64 -11.87
N ASN A 130 -15.06 -17.51 -10.87
CA ASN A 130 -15.52 -18.91 -10.93
C ASN A 130 -16.90 -19.12 -10.29
N SER A 131 -17.69 -18.07 -10.11
CA SER A 131 -19.08 -18.09 -9.61
C SER A 131 -19.95 -17.32 -10.59
#